data_AF-A0A7S0WS55-F1
#
_entry.id   AF-A0A7S0WS55-F1
#
_cell.length_a   1.000
_cell.length_b   1.000
_cell.length_c   1.000
_cell.angle_alpha   90.00
_cell.angle_beta   90.00
_cell.angle_gamma   90.00
#
_symmetry.space_group_name_H-M   'P 1'
#
loop_
_entity.id
_entity.type
_entity.pdbx_description
1 polymer ?
#
loop_
_entity_poly.entity_id
_entity_poly.type
_entity_poly.pdbx_seq_one_letter_code
_entity_poly.pdbx_strand_id
1 'polypeptide(L)'
;QAALGRAAAVVEDEAVGLNASQEAGVALALRHRAVLLQGPPGTGKTTTIVRFLVLLKRACGLPGPILACAQSNTAVDNLLEGAVDAGLRAVRVGQPVKVRESLRDATLDARLLGHPMQVQIDEAAARLRHHMRRL
;
A
#
# COMPACT_ATOMS: atom_id res chain seq x y z
N GLN A 1 3.77 18.46 -23.98
CA GLN A 1 2.45 17.94 -24.39
C GLN A 1 2.30 16.42 -24.22
N ALA A 2 3.32 15.58 -24.48
CA ALA A 2 3.24 14.11 -24.31
C ALA A 2 3.02 13.61 -22.87
N ALA A 3 3.56 14.29 -21.84
CA ALA A 3 3.40 13.89 -20.44
C ALA A 3 1.97 14.06 -19.90
N LEU A 4 1.25 15.10 -20.35
CA LEU A 4 -0.15 15.33 -20.02
C LEU A 4 -1.08 14.30 -20.67
N GLY A 5 -0.79 13.90 -21.92
CA GLY A 5 -1.52 12.83 -22.59
C GLY A 5 -1.35 11.46 -21.92
N ARG A 6 -0.14 11.15 -21.42
CA ARG A 6 0.09 9.94 -20.61
C ARG A 6 -0.64 9.98 -19.27
N ALA A 7 -0.59 11.10 -18.55
CA ALA A 7 -1.30 11.23 -17.28
C ALA A 7 -2.82 11.09 -17.47
N ALA A 8 -3.39 11.70 -18.51
CA ALA A 8 -4.81 11.56 -18.82
C ALA A 8 -5.21 10.13 -19.21
N ALA A 9 -4.42 9.46 -20.06
CA ALA A 9 -4.67 8.07 -20.44
C ALA A 9 -4.55 7.09 -19.25
N VAL A 10 -3.56 7.31 -18.36
CA VAL A 10 -3.43 6.54 -17.11
C VAL A 10 -4.62 6.82 -16.18
N VAL A 11 -5.13 8.05 -16.14
CA VAL A 11 -6.31 8.38 -15.33
C VAL A 11 -7.56 7.66 -15.86
N GLU A 12 -7.75 7.60 -17.18
CA GLU A 12 -8.90 6.91 -17.78
C GLU A 12 -8.83 5.40 -17.57
N ASP A 13 -7.67 4.78 -17.81
CA ASP A 13 -7.47 3.33 -17.62
C ASP A 13 -7.58 2.91 -16.14
N GLU A 14 -7.10 3.76 -15.24
CA GLU A 14 -7.18 3.52 -13.79
C GLU A 14 -8.51 4.00 -13.17
N ALA A 15 -9.37 4.68 -13.92
CA ALA A 15 -10.76 4.94 -13.55
C ALA A 15 -11.70 3.79 -13.94
N VAL A 16 -11.27 2.89 -14.84
CA VAL A 16 -12.07 1.74 -15.29
C VAL A 16 -12.61 0.96 -14.08
N GLY A 17 -13.93 0.78 -14.03
CA GLY A 17 -14.61 0.00 -12.99
C GLY A 17 -15.09 0.78 -11.77
N LEU A 18 -14.86 2.11 -11.69
CA LEU A 18 -15.51 2.96 -10.70
C LEU A 18 -16.88 3.45 -11.21
N ASN A 19 -17.82 3.66 -10.28
CA ASN A 19 -19.05 4.39 -10.60
C ASN A 19 -18.84 5.91 -10.41
N ALA A 20 -19.78 6.71 -10.94
CA ALA A 20 -19.67 8.17 -10.93
C ALA A 20 -19.44 8.78 -9.53
N SER A 21 -20.02 8.21 -8.46
CA SER A 21 -19.82 8.72 -7.10
C SER A 21 -18.40 8.44 -6.58
N GLN A 22 -17.83 7.29 -6.96
CA GLN A 22 -16.48 6.91 -6.59
C GLN A 22 -15.45 7.72 -7.37
N GLU A 23 -15.66 7.91 -8.68
CA GLU A 23 -14.85 8.79 -9.53
C GLU A 23 -14.81 10.21 -8.99
N ALA A 24 -15.97 10.77 -8.63
CA ALA A 24 -16.06 12.10 -8.01
C ALA A 24 -15.29 12.15 -6.68
N GLY A 25 -15.41 11.12 -5.85
CA GLY A 25 -14.67 11.02 -4.58
C GLY A 25 -13.15 10.98 -4.78
N VAL A 26 -12.67 10.21 -5.75
CA VAL A 26 -11.25 10.13 -6.11
C VAL A 26 -10.75 11.46 -6.66
N ALA A 27 -11.51 12.10 -7.55
CA ALA A 27 -11.18 13.41 -8.11
C ALA A 27 -11.07 14.48 -7.02
N LEU A 28 -11.97 14.45 -6.04
CA LEU A 28 -11.92 15.31 -4.85
C LEU A 28 -10.64 15.03 -4.05
N ALA A 29 -10.34 13.75 -3.75
CA ALA A 29 -9.15 13.36 -2.99
C ALA A 29 -7.83 13.79 -3.66
N LEU A 30 -7.75 13.81 -4.98
CA LEU A 30 -6.56 14.25 -5.71
C LEU A 30 -6.33 15.77 -5.67
N ARG A 31 -7.38 16.57 -5.44
CA ARG A 31 -7.33 18.04 -5.50
C ARG A 31 -7.24 18.72 -4.13
N HIS A 32 -7.52 17.99 -3.06
CA HIS A 32 -7.63 18.53 -1.72
C HIS A 32 -6.62 17.88 -0.77
N ARG A 33 -6.09 18.68 0.18
CA ARG A 33 -5.11 18.19 1.17
C ARG A 33 -5.71 17.24 2.20
N ALA A 34 -7.02 17.33 2.43
CA ALA A 34 -7.78 16.47 3.32
C ALA A 34 -9.18 16.27 2.73
N VAL A 35 -9.67 15.03 2.75
CA VAL A 35 -10.99 14.64 2.25
C VAL A 35 -11.57 13.58 3.16
N LEU A 36 -12.88 13.67 3.40
CA LEU A 36 -13.65 12.60 4.02
C LEU A 36 -14.45 11.88 2.94
N LEU A 37 -14.12 10.61 2.69
CA LEU A 37 -14.90 9.74 1.81
C LEU A 37 -15.84 8.88 2.65
N GLN A 38 -17.14 9.09 2.51
CA GLN A 38 -18.18 8.35 3.22
C GLN A 38 -18.95 7.43 2.26
N GLY A 39 -19.25 6.21 2.70
CA GLY A 39 -20.06 5.28 1.93
C GLY A 39 -20.71 4.21 2.82
N PRO A 40 -22.00 3.87 2.61
CA PRO A 40 -22.68 2.74 3.25
C PRO A 40 -21.90 1.42 3.17
N PRO A 41 -22.20 0.40 3.99
CA PRO A 41 -21.58 -0.92 3.86
C PRO A 41 -21.76 -1.49 2.44
N GLY A 42 -20.73 -2.12 1.88
CA GLY A 42 -20.77 -2.71 0.53
C GLY A 42 -20.52 -1.76 -0.65
N THR A 43 -20.38 -0.44 -0.44
CA THR A 43 -20.25 0.56 -1.53
C THR A 43 -18.86 0.69 -2.19
N GLY A 44 -17.99 -0.31 -2.02
CA GLY A 44 -16.67 -0.30 -2.68
C GLY A 44 -15.69 0.76 -2.16
N LYS A 45 -15.78 1.17 -0.89
CA LYS A 45 -14.84 2.13 -0.27
C LYS A 45 -13.38 1.70 -0.43
N THR A 46 -13.07 0.44 -0.15
CA THR A 46 -11.73 -0.13 -0.32
C THR A 46 -11.27 -0.02 -1.77
N THR A 47 -12.11 -0.42 -2.72
CA THR A 47 -11.85 -0.29 -4.16
C THR A 47 -11.56 1.16 -4.54
N THR A 48 -12.37 2.10 -4.05
CA THR A 48 -12.21 3.54 -4.30
C THR A 48 -10.86 4.06 -3.76
N ILE A 49 -10.49 3.67 -2.53
CA ILE A 49 -9.20 4.02 -1.93
C ILE A 49 -8.04 3.42 -2.73
N VAL A 50 -8.13 2.16 -3.14
CA VAL A 50 -7.08 1.51 -3.95
C VAL A 50 -6.88 2.24 -5.27
N ARG A 51 -7.96 2.59 -5.99
CA ARG A 51 -7.84 3.36 -7.25
C ARG A 51 -7.23 4.74 -7.02
N PHE A 52 -7.60 5.42 -5.93
CA PHE A 52 -6.95 6.67 -5.53
C PHE A 52 -5.44 6.50 -5.32
N LEU A 53 -5.00 5.45 -4.61
CA LEU A 53 -3.57 5.16 -4.40
C LEU A 53 -2.83 4.90 -5.71
N VAL A 54 -3.46 4.18 -6.65
CA VAL A 54 -2.88 3.90 -7.97
C VAL A 54 -2.69 5.19 -8.76
N LEU A 55 -3.71 6.02 -8.84
CA LEU A 55 -3.64 7.33 -9.52
C LEU A 55 -2.60 8.24 -8.89
N LEU A 56 -2.53 8.29 -7.56
CA LEU A 56 -1.55 9.10 -6.85
C LEU A 56 -0.11 8.63 -7.14
N LYS A 57 0.11 7.33 -7.29
CA LYS A 57 1.42 6.75 -7.61
C LYS A 57 1.81 6.85 -9.08
N ARG A 58 0.91 6.47 -9.98
CA ARG A 58 1.20 6.30 -11.42
C ARG A 58 0.93 7.58 -12.22
N ALA A 59 -0.19 8.24 -11.99
CA ALA A 59 -0.56 9.43 -12.76
C ALA A 59 0.07 10.70 -12.19
N CYS A 60 0.07 10.87 -10.85
CA CYS A 60 0.60 12.07 -10.21
C CYS A 60 2.10 12.01 -9.93
N GLY A 61 2.71 10.82 -10.03
CA GLY A 61 4.14 10.63 -9.83
C GLY A 61 4.62 11.01 -8.42
N LEU A 62 3.79 10.83 -7.38
CA LEU A 62 4.12 11.25 -6.02
C LEU A 62 5.47 10.66 -5.56
N PRO A 63 6.47 11.48 -5.21
CA PRO A 63 7.75 11.00 -4.72
C PRO A 63 7.60 10.44 -3.29
N GLY A 64 8.27 9.31 -3.00
CA GLY A 64 8.29 8.69 -1.67
C GLY A 64 7.13 7.73 -1.37
N PRO A 65 7.12 7.05 -0.21
CA PRO A 65 6.09 6.06 0.14
C PRO A 65 4.76 6.72 0.54
N ILE A 66 3.66 5.96 0.41
CA ILE A 66 2.34 6.33 0.96
C ILE A 66 2.06 5.44 2.18
N LEU A 67 1.65 6.05 3.29
CA LEU A 67 1.17 5.33 4.47
C LEU A 67 -0.35 5.14 4.38
N ALA A 68 -0.79 3.88 4.27
CA ALA A 68 -2.21 3.51 4.39
C ALA A 68 -2.43 2.83 5.74
N CYS A 69 -3.46 3.25 6.47
CA CYS A 69 -3.78 2.73 7.81
C CYS A 69 -5.28 2.42 7.94
N ALA A 70 -5.61 1.45 8.79
CA ALA A 70 -6.99 1.13 9.15
C ALA A 70 -7.06 0.65 10.61
N GLN A 71 -8.27 0.64 11.18
CA GLN A 71 -8.48 0.31 12.59
C GLN A 71 -8.28 -1.18 12.90
N SER A 72 -8.52 -2.09 11.95
CA SER A 72 -8.42 -3.54 12.14
C SER A 72 -7.44 -4.18 11.16
N ASN A 73 -6.80 -5.28 11.56
CA ASN A 73 -5.89 -6.02 10.69
C ASN A 73 -6.60 -6.51 9.41
N THR A 74 -7.83 -7.00 9.52
CA THR A 74 -8.63 -7.41 8.36
C THR A 74 -8.83 -6.28 7.35
N ALA A 75 -9.06 -5.04 7.81
CA ALA A 75 -9.20 -3.90 6.91
C ALA A 75 -7.86 -3.52 6.25
N VAL A 76 -6.75 -3.62 6.99
CA VAL A 76 -5.41 -3.43 6.41
C VAL A 76 -5.10 -4.49 5.36
N ASP A 77 -5.44 -5.75 5.62
CA ASP A 77 -5.20 -6.86 4.69
C ASP A 77 -6.05 -6.72 3.42
N ASN A 78 -7.31 -6.28 3.53
CA ASN A 78 -8.15 -5.99 2.35
C ASN A 78 -7.57 -4.85 1.49
N LEU A 79 -6.98 -3.82 2.13
CA LEU A 79 -6.31 -2.73 1.41
C LEU A 79 -5.01 -3.22 0.75
N LEU A 80 -4.25 -4.07 1.44
CA LEU A 80 -3.02 -4.66 0.93
C LEU A 80 -3.28 -5.56 -0.28
N GLU A 81 -4.26 -6.44 -0.18
CA GLU A 81 -4.72 -7.32 -1.27
C GLU A 81 -5.09 -6.49 -2.50
N GLY A 82 -6.00 -5.53 -2.36
CA GLY A 82 -6.38 -4.66 -3.48
C GLY A 82 -5.21 -3.85 -4.05
N ALA A 83 -4.27 -3.40 -3.23
CA ALA A 83 -3.09 -2.69 -3.71
C ALA A 83 -2.13 -3.61 -4.48
N VAL A 84 -1.89 -4.83 -4.01
CA VAL A 84 -1.04 -5.83 -4.67
C VAL A 84 -1.68 -6.27 -5.99
N ASP A 85 -2.98 -6.55 -6.00
CA ASP A 85 -3.75 -6.93 -7.19
C ASP A 85 -3.74 -5.82 -8.24
N ALA A 86 -3.77 -4.55 -7.81
CA ALA A 86 -3.60 -3.40 -8.69
C ALA A 86 -2.15 -3.18 -9.17
N GLY A 87 -1.21 -4.04 -8.78
CA GLY A 87 0.20 -3.96 -9.16
C GLY A 87 0.98 -2.85 -8.46
N LEU A 88 0.55 -2.40 -7.28
CA LEU A 88 1.32 -1.50 -6.43
C LEU A 88 2.35 -2.29 -5.61
N ARG A 89 3.55 -1.72 -5.48
CA ARG A 89 4.56 -2.22 -4.54
C ARG A 89 4.17 -1.82 -3.11
N ALA A 90 3.30 -2.61 -2.49
CA ALA A 90 2.88 -2.43 -1.11
C ALA A 90 3.70 -3.29 -0.14
N VAL A 91 3.85 -2.83 1.11
CA VAL A 91 4.48 -3.58 2.22
C VAL A 91 3.61 -3.44 3.45
N ARG A 92 3.33 -4.57 4.10
CA ARG A 92 2.61 -4.64 5.38
C ARG A 92 3.58 -4.62 6.54
N VAL A 93 3.47 -3.61 7.39
CA VAL A 93 4.24 -3.48 8.63
C VAL A 93 3.39 -3.89 9.83
N GLY A 94 3.86 -4.84 10.66
CA GLY A 94 3.16 -5.35 11.84
C GLY A 94 3.34 -6.86 12.02
N GLN A 95 2.71 -7.45 13.04
CA GLN A 95 2.88 -8.87 13.36
C GLN A 95 2.32 -9.80 12.24
N PRO A 96 3.14 -10.67 11.63
CA PRO A 96 2.72 -11.54 10.52
C PRO A 96 1.64 -12.57 10.88
N VAL A 97 1.54 -12.96 12.15
CA VAL A 97 0.63 -14.02 12.63
C VAL A 97 -0.85 -13.68 12.36
N LYS A 98 -1.17 -12.41 12.12
CA LYS A 98 -2.53 -11.93 11.87
C LYS A 98 -2.80 -11.60 10.39
N VAL A 99 -1.93 -12.05 9.48
CA VAL A 99 -2.00 -11.76 8.03
C VAL A 99 -2.49 -12.99 7.26
N ARG A 100 -3.37 -12.77 6.27
CA ARG A 100 -3.82 -13.83 5.34
C ARG A 100 -2.63 -14.50 4.64
N GLU A 101 -2.74 -15.81 4.39
CA GLU A 101 -1.65 -16.61 3.80
C GLU A 101 -1.15 -16.06 2.46
N SER A 102 -2.07 -15.68 1.57
CA SER A 102 -1.76 -15.07 0.26
C SER A 102 -0.98 -13.75 0.36
N LEU A 103 -0.96 -13.09 1.52
CA LEU A 103 -0.35 -11.78 1.72
C LEU A 103 0.94 -11.83 2.56
N ARG A 104 1.38 -13.02 2.99
CA ARG A 104 2.56 -13.17 3.86
C ARG A 104 3.84 -12.63 3.20
N ASP A 105 4.00 -12.85 1.90
CA ASP A 105 5.17 -12.37 1.14
C ASP A 105 5.18 -10.84 0.98
N ALA A 106 4.03 -10.20 1.16
CA ALA A 106 3.91 -8.75 1.16
C ALA A 106 4.19 -8.13 2.55
N THR A 107 4.58 -8.90 3.56
CA THR A 107 4.98 -8.39 4.88
C THR A 107 6.43 -7.90 4.90
N LEU A 108 6.71 -6.94 5.79
CA LEU A 108 8.07 -6.46 6.01
C LEU A 108 9.00 -7.62 6.44
N ASP A 109 8.55 -8.46 7.36
CA ASP A 109 9.35 -9.57 7.89
C ASP A 109 9.71 -10.58 6.79
N ALA A 110 8.76 -10.96 5.93
CA ALA A 110 9.03 -11.85 4.80
C ALA A 110 10.05 -11.24 3.82
N ARG A 111 9.93 -9.93 3.53
CA ARG A 111 10.88 -9.24 2.65
C ARG A 111 12.27 -9.08 3.25
N LEU A 112 12.35 -8.88 4.57
CA LEU A 112 13.63 -8.85 5.28
C LEU A 112 14.31 -10.21 5.25
N LEU A 113 13.58 -11.30 5.51
CA LEU A 113 14.11 -12.67 5.45
C LEU A 113 14.69 -13.01 4.08
N GLY A 114 14.08 -12.52 3.00
CA GLY A 114 14.60 -12.71 1.64
C GLY A 114 15.72 -11.72 1.23
N HIS A 115 16.08 -10.74 2.07
CA HIS A 115 17.03 -9.71 1.68
C HIS A 115 18.48 -10.19 1.81
N PRO A 116 19.37 -9.96 0.82
CA PRO A 116 20.76 -10.44 0.87
C PRO A 116 21.55 -9.98 2.10
N MET A 117 21.25 -8.78 2.61
CA MET A 117 21.90 -8.24 3.81
C MET A 117 21.36 -8.80 5.13
N GLN A 118 20.33 -9.66 5.10
CA GLN A 118 19.77 -10.25 6.32
C GLN A 118 20.83 -11.05 7.09
N VAL A 119 21.73 -11.74 6.37
CA VAL A 119 22.87 -12.47 6.97
C VAL A 119 23.75 -11.54 7.79
N GLN A 120 24.03 -10.34 7.29
CA GLN A 120 24.87 -9.35 7.98
C GLN A 120 24.19 -8.82 9.25
N ILE A 121 22.87 -8.64 9.22
CA ILE A 121 22.07 -8.24 10.38
C ILE A 121 22.11 -9.34 11.44
N ASP A 122 21.91 -10.60 11.03
CA ASP A 122 21.91 -11.74 11.94
C ASP A 122 23.27 -11.95 12.61
N GLU A 123 24.36 -11.82 11.85
CA GLU A 123 25.73 -11.86 12.37
C GLU A 123 25.99 -10.73 13.37
N ALA A 124 25.63 -9.49 13.03
CA ALA A 124 25.81 -8.34 13.91
C ALA A 124 25.02 -8.52 15.22
N ALA A 125 23.77 -8.99 15.12
CA ALA A 125 22.93 -9.27 16.27
C ALA A 125 23.49 -10.42 17.13
N ALA A 126 24.07 -11.46 16.52
CA ALA A 126 24.73 -12.55 17.24
C ALA A 126 25.96 -12.09 18.02
N ARG A 127 26.80 -11.24 17.41
CA ARG A 127 27.96 -10.62 18.09
C ARG A 127 27.54 -9.79 19.30
N LEU A 128 26.49 -8.97 19.16
CA LEU A 128 25.94 -8.18 20.25
C LEU A 128 25.42 -9.07 21.39
N ARG A 129 24.61 -10.09 21.06
CA ARG A 129 24.10 -11.06 22.07
C ARG A 129 25.23 -11.78 22.80
N HIS A 130 26.29 -12.18 22.09
CA HIS A 130 27.45 -12.81 22.71
C HIS A 130 28.16 -11.87 23.69
N HIS A 131 28.34 -10.59 23.33
CA HIS A 131 28.97 -9.60 24.20
C HIS A 131 28.13 -9.31 25.45
N MET A 132 26.81 -9.17 25.28
CA MET A 132 25.89 -8.92 26.40
C MET A 132 25.80 -10.08 27.40
N ARG A 133 25.98 -11.34 26.96
CA ARG A 133 25.99 -12.51 27.85
C ARG A 133 27.27 -12.64 28.69
N ARG A 134 28.31 -11.90 28.34
CA ARG A 134 29.61 -11.91 29.02
C ARG A 134 29.78 -10.75 30.01
N LEU A 135 28.81 -9.85 30.06
CA LEU A 135 28.65 -8.82 31.08
C LEU A 135 27.74 -9.36 32.18
#